data_AF-A0A1V3K015-F1
#
_entry.id   AF-A0A1V3K015-F1
#
_cell.length_a   1.000
_cell.length_b   1.000
_cell.length_c   1.000
_cell.angle_alpha   90.00
_cell.angle_beta   90.00
_cell.angle_gamma   90.00
#
_symmetry.space_group_name_H-M   'P 1'
#
loop_
_entity.id
_entity.type
_entity.pdbx_description
1 polymer ?
#
loop_
_entity_poly.entity_id
_entity_poly.type
_entity_poly.pdbx_seq_one_letter_code
_entity_poly.pdbx_strand_id
1 'polypeptide(L)'
;MSKFEITNDTRIVRHRIPARLSHWFLVISFFLTMFTGVAFFFPDFAWLTEILGTPQLARAIHPFTGILMFIAFILLCSLYWHHNVPEKNDIRWLKGITEVLKGNEHAVSDNGKYNLGQKMLFWTLILAMFTLLVSGIIMWRQYFSHYFSIPVLRIAILLHSASAFMLFTGIMVHIYMAFWVKGSIRGIVEGWVTVRWAKKHHPRWYREEILPELEKDRERKIRGEKPKALFKGIAD
;
A
#
# COMPACT_ATOMS: atom_id res chain seq x y z
N MET A 1 -28.93 27.19 -17.43
CA MET A 1 -27.65 26.81 -16.78
C MET A 1 -27.95 25.68 -15.80
N SER A 2 -27.51 24.44 -16.05
CA SER A 2 -27.76 23.33 -15.11
C SER A 2 -27.05 23.60 -13.79
N LYS A 3 -27.79 23.59 -12.67
CA LYS A 3 -27.19 23.67 -11.33
C LYS A 3 -26.24 22.48 -11.19
N PHE A 4 -24.95 22.77 -11.04
CA PHE A 4 -23.95 21.74 -10.78
C PHE A 4 -24.21 21.15 -9.39
N GLU A 5 -24.60 19.87 -9.34
CA GLU A 5 -24.94 19.15 -8.13
C GLU A 5 -23.87 18.07 -7.85
N ILE A 6 -23.36 18.03 -6.62
CA ILE A 6 -22.39 17.02 -6.18
C ILE A 6 -23.16 15.73 -5.90
N THR A 7 -23.28 14.88 -6.92
CA THR A 7 -23.96 13.59 -6.80
C THR A 7 -23.05 12.55 -6.15
N ASN A 8 -23.64 11.46 -5.65
CA ASN A 8 -22.89 10.34 -5.08
C ASN A 8 -21.97 9.64 -6.08
N ASP A 9 -22.22 9.77 -7.38
CA ASP A 9 -21.44 9.14 -8.45
C ASP A 9 -20.37 10.08 -9.02
N THR A 10 -20.30 11.31 -8.50
CA THR A 10 -19.21 12.25 -8.76
C THR A 10 -17.87 11.59 -8.47
N ARG A 11 -16.94 11.67 -9.44
CA ARG A 11 -15.60 11.09 -9.34
C ARG A 11 -14.65 12.09 -8.69
N ILE A 12 -13.90 11.62 -7.69
CA ILE A 12 -12.91 12.40 -6.96
C ILE A 12 -11.54 11.73 -7.03
N VAL A 13 -10.47 12.51 -7.11
CA VAL A 13 -9.10 11.98 -7.11
C VAL A 13 -8.75 11.44 -5.73
N ARG A 14 -8.35 10.16 -5.68
CA ARG A 14 -7.88 9.48 -4.47
C ARG A 14 -6.36 9.37 -4.45
N HIS A 15 -5.76 8.92 -5.55
CA HIS A 15 -4.32 8.70 -5.68
C HIS A 15 -3.78 9.46 -6.91
N ARG A 16 -2.82 10.38 -6.67
CA ARG A 16 -2.12 11.11 -7.74
C ARG A 16 -1.23 10.18 -8.57
N ILE A 17 -0.89 10.60 -9.79
CA ILE A 17 -0.06 9.80 -10.73
C ILE A 17 1.25 9.33 -10.10
N PRO A 18 2.08 10.18 -9.45
CA PRO A 18 3.37 9.73 -8.91
C PRO A 18 3.22 8.59 -7.89
N ALA A 19 2.20 8.67 -7.04
CA ALA A 19 1.96 7.65 -6.02
C ALA A 19 1.46 6.33 -6.63
N ARG A 20 0.66 6.39 -7.71
CA ARG A 20 0.24 5.18 -8.45
C ARG A 20 1.40 4.51 -9.15
N LEU A 21 2.25 5.27 -9.84
CA LEU A 21 3.44 4.74 -10.51
C LEU A 21 4.39 4.10 -9.50
N SER A 22 4.66 4.80 -8.38
CA SER A 22 5.49 4.27 -7.29
C SER A 22 4.90 2.99 -6.70
N HIS A 23 3.59 2.91 -6.50
CA HIS A 23 2.92 1.70 -6.03
C HIS A 23 3.11 0.52 -6.99
N TRP A 24 2.82 0.69 -8.29
CA TRP A 24 2.97 -0.40 -9.26
C TRP A 24 4.41 -0.83 -9.47
N PHE A 25 5.36 0.11 -9.39
CA PHE A 25 6.78 -0.20 -9.37
C PHE A 25 7.19 -1.06 -8.17
N LEU A 26 6.67 -0.73 -6.98
CA LEU A 26 6.84 -1.55 -5.78
C LEU A 26 6.22 -2.95 -5.94
N VAL A 27 4.99 -3.03 -6.47
CA VAL A 27 4.29 -4.31 -6.69
C VAL A 27 5.11 -5.23 -7.59
N ILE A 28 5.62 -4.71 -8.72
CA ILE A 28 6.45 -5.51 -9.64
C ILE A 28 7.73 -5.99 -8.95
N SER A 29 8.42 -5.08 -8.23
CA SER A 29 9.64 -5.42 -7.49
C SER A 29 9.38 -6.47 -6.41
N PHE A 30 8.24 -6.39 -5.72
CA PHE A 30 7.80 -7.36 -4.73
C PHE A 30 7.63 -8.74 -5.35
N PHE A 31 6.88 -8.87 -6.46
CA PHE A 31 6.66 -10.18 -7.07
C PHE A 31 7.97 -10.83 -7.55
N LEU A 32 8.89 -10.06 -8.14
CA LEU A 32 10.22 -10.56 -8.52
C LEU A 32 11.02 -11.11 -7.32
N THR A 33 11.03 -10.37 -6.22
CA THR A 33 11.77 -10.76 -5.00
C THR A 33 11.06 -11.90 -4.25
N MET A 34 9.73 -11.87 -4.22
CA MET A 34 8.89 -12.82 -3.48
C MET A 34 8.95 -14.21 -4.08
N PHE A 35 8.89 -14.37 -5.41
CA PHE A 35 8.98 -15.70 -6.02
C PHE A 35 10.27 -16.41 -5.68
N THR A 36 11.41 -15.71 -5.70
CA THR A 36 12.69 -16.29 -5.29
C THR A 36 12.76 -16.56 -3.80
N GLY A 37 12.28 -15.65 -2.95
CA GLY A 37 12.24 -15.85 -1.51
C GLY A 37 11.39 -17.06 -1.09
N VAL A 38 10.20 -17.20 -1.66
CA VAL A 38 9.30 -18.35 -1.42
C VAL A 38 9.95 -19.65 -1.86
N ALA A 39 10.60 -19.68 -3.03
CA ALA A 39 11.29 -20.86 -3.53
C ALA A 39 12.41 -21.34 -2.60
N PHE A 40 13.12 -20.40 -1.95
CA PHE A 40 14.19 -20.73 -1.01
C PHE A 40 13.68 -21.15 0.36
N PHE A 41 12.51 -20.64 0.77
CA PHE A 41 11.92 -20.95 2.07
C PHE A 41 11.14 -22.27 2.06
N PHE A 42 10.41 -22.56 0.97
CA PHE A 42 9.63 -23.77 0.79
C PHE A 42 10.14 -24.56 -0.43
N PRO A 43 10.94 -25.64 -0.23
CA PRO A 43 11.50 -26.42 -1.32
C PRO A 43 10.49 -27.00 -2.30
N ASP A 44 9.25 -27.28 -1.87
CA ASP A 44 8.15 -27.74 -2.73
C ASP A 44 7.79 -26.71 -3.83
N PHE A 45 8.14 -25.43 -3.61
CA PHE A 45 7.96 -24.34 -4.56
C PHE A 45 9.27 -23.96 -5.28
N ALA A 46 10.28 -24.83 -5.31
CA ALA A 46 11.56 -24.56 -5.98
C ALA A 46 11.42 -24.20 -7.47
N TRP A 47 10.37 -24.70 -8.14
CA TRP A 47 10.02 -24.37 -9.53
C TRP A 47 9.80 -22.86 -9.76
N LEU A 48 9.46 -22.09 -8.71
CA LEU A 48 9.33 -20.63 -8.82
C LEU A 48 10.66 -19.94 -9.20
N THR A 49 11.81 -20.58 -8.97
CA THR A 49 13.11 -20.05 -9.41
C THR A 49 13.26 -20.00 -10.92
N GLU A 50 12.55 -20.85 -11.66
CA GLU A 50 12.58 -20.92 -13.12
C GLU A 50 11.91 -19.70 -13.77
N ILE A 51 11.01 -19.02 -13.04
CA ILE A 51 10.39 -17.75 -13.49
C ILE A 51 11.47 -16.69 -13.77
N LEU A 52 12.57 -16.71 -13.03
CA LEU A 52 13.70 -15.80 -13.23
C LEU A 52 14.88 -16.45 -13.96
N GLY A 53 14.68 -17.63 -14.57
CA GLY A 53 15.68 -18.36 -15.35
C GLY A 53 16.15 -19.63 -14.65
N THR A 54 17.14 -19.53 -13.76
CA THR A 54 17.72 -20.71 -13.08
C THR A 54 17.82 -20.50 -11.58
N PRO A 55 17.86 -21.56 -10.76
CA PRO A 55 18.11 -21.44 -9.31
C PRO A 55 19.37 -20.64 -8.96
N GLN A 56 20.44 -20.80 -9.76
CA GLN A 56 21.69 -20.08 -9.58
C GLN A 56 21.52 -18.58 -9.83
N LEU A 57 20.80 -18.21 -10.89
CA LEU A 57 20.50 -16.83 -11.22
C LEU A 57 19.55 -16.22 -10.18
N ALA A 58 18.48 -16.92 -9.80
CA ALA A 58 17.54 -16.52 -8.76
C ALA A 58 18.26 -16.14 -7.45
N ARG A 59 19.20 -16.96 -6.99
CA ARG A 59 20.02 -16.68 -5.81
C ARG A 59 20.90 -15.44 -5.99
N ALA A 60 21.45 -15.23 -7.17
CA ALA A 60 22.31 -14.09 -7.46
C ALA A 60 21.52 -12.77 -7.49
N ILE A 61 20.31 -12.77 -8.07
CA ILE A 61 19.51 -11.55 -8.28
C ILE A 61 18.57 -11.21 -7.12
N HIS A 62 18.18 -12.19 -6.29
CA HIS A 62 17.29 -11.97 -5.14
C HIS A 62 17.70 -10.76 -4.27
N PRO A 63 18.96 -10.62 -3.81
CA PRO A 63 19.35 -9.48 -2.97
C PRO A 63 19.29 -8.14 -3.72
N PHE A 64 19.56 -8.13 -5.04
CA PHE A 64 19.45 -6.90 -5.85
C PHE A 64 17.99 -6.48 -6.07
N THR A 65 17.11 -7.43 -6.37
CA THR A 65 15.66 -7.19 -6.48
C THR A 65 15.07 -6.76 -5.12
N GLY A 66 15.58 -7.31 -4.01
CA GLY A 66 15.25 -6.88 -2.66
C GLY A 66 15.65 -5.42 -2.36
N ILE A 67 16.83 -4.97 -2.80
CA ILE A 67 17.24 -3.57 -2.71
C ILE A 67 16.32 -2.67 -3.55
N LEU A 68 16.02 -3.09 -4.78
CA LEU A 68 15.11 -2.36 -5.66
C LEU A 68 13.73 -2.20 -5.02
N MET A 69 13.20 -3.28 -4.45
CA MET A 69 11.95 -3.29 -3.68
C MET A 69 12.01 -2.34 -2.47
N PHE A 70 13.12 -2.33 -1.72
CA PHE A 70 13.30 -1.41 -0.59
C PHE A 70 13.29 0.05 -1.03
N ILE A 71 14.01 0.40 -2.11
CA ILE A 71 14.01 1.76 -2.66
C ILE A 71 12.60 2.16 -3.10
N ALA A 72 11.92 1.29 -3.88
CA ALA A 72 10.54 1.51 -4.31
C ALA A 72 9.59 1.74 -3.12
N PHE A 73 9.78 0.99 -2.04
CA PHE A 73 8.99 1.09 -0.82
C PHE A 73 9.21 2.40 -0.06
N ILE A 74 10.47 2.84 0.09
CA ILE A 74 10.77 4.12 0.75
C ILE A 74 10.20 5.31 -0.03
N LEU A 75 10.30 5.27 -1.37
CA LEU A 75 9.65 6.27 -2.22
C LEU A 75 8.14 6.33 -1.98
N LEU A 76 7.46 5.18 -1.96
CA LEU A 76 6.02 5.12 -1.67
C LEU A 76 5.70 5.60 -0.25
N CYS A 77 6.52 5.21 0.73
CA CYS A 77 6.35 5.63 2.12
C CYS A 77 6.42 7.14 2.28
N SER A 78 7.39 7.79 1.63
CA SER A 78 7.53 9.26 1.67
C SER A 78 6.26 9.99 1.19
N LEU A 79 5.53 9.41 0.23
CA LEU A 79 4.30 9.99 -0.32
C LEU A 79 3.09 9.82 0.60
N TYR A 80 3.09 8.81 1.46
CA TYR A 80 1.96 8.46 2.32
C TYR A 80 2.20 8.63 3.83
N TRP A 81 3.44 8.93 4.24
CA TRP A 81 3.88 8.98 5.63
C TRP A 81 2.92 9.76 6.54
N HIS A 82 2.65 11.02 6.19
CA HIS A 82 1.85 11.92 7.02
C HIS A 82 0.41 11.45 7.24
N HIS A 83 -0.14 10.66 6.32
CA HIS A 83 -1.52 10.17 6.42
C HIS A 83 -1.64 8.86 7.23
N ASN A 84 -0.52 8.26 7.62
CA ASN A 84 -0.47 6.95 8.30
C ASN A 84 -0.08 7.02 9.78
N VAL A 85 0.03 8.23 10.34
CA VAL A 85 0.26 8.40 11.78
C VAL A 85 -0.99 7.96 12.54
N PRO A 86 -0.87 7.07 13.54
CA PRO A 86 -2.00 6.69 14.40
C PRO A 86 -2.54 7.88 15.18
N GLU A 87 -3.86 7.98 15.28
CA GLU A 87 -4.55 9.07 15.96
C GLU A 87 -5.48 8.51 17.05
N LYS A 88 -5.89 9.36 18.00
CA LYS A 88 -6.78 8.95 19.11
C LYS A 88 -8.08 8.30 18.62
N ASN A 89 -8.60 8.72 17.47
CA ASN A 89 -9.83 8.19 16.90
C ASN A 89 -9.68 6.73 16.41
N ASP A 90 -8.46 6.29 16.09
CA ASP A 90 -8.20 4.93 15.61
C ASP A 90 -8.51 3.87 16.68
N ILE A 91 -8.51 4.24 17.97
CA ILE A 91 -8.89 3.35 19.08
C ILE A 91 -10.34 2.88 18.92
N ARG A 92 -11.24 3.72 18.38
CA ARG A 92 -12.64 3.32 18.13
C ARG A 92 -12.72 2.25 17.05
N TRP A 93 -11.92 2.39 15.99
CA TRP A 93 -11.79 1.37 14.94
C TRP A 93 -11.30 0.04 15.53
N LEU A 94 -10.27 0.10 16.40
CA LEU A 94 -9.73 -1.10 17.04
C LEU A 94 -10.77 -1.82 17.91
N LYS A 95 -11.51 -1.08 18.72
CA LYS A 95 -12.58 -1.63 19.57
C LYS A 95 -13.73 -2.22 18.76
N GLY A 96 -13.99 -1.68 17.57
CA GLY A 96 -15.07 -2.09 16.66
C GLY A 96 -14.66 -3.09 15.57
N ILE A 97 -13.50 -3.75 15.70
CA ILE A 97 -12.93 -4.57 14.61
C ILE A 97 -13.89 -5.66 14.09
N THR A 98 -14.71 -6.24 14.96
CA THR A 98 -15.70 -7.26 14.57
C THR A 98 -16.76 -6.69 13.63
N GLU A 99 -17.24 -5.47 13.89
CA GLU A 99 -18.19 -4.77 13.01
C GLU A 99 -17.51 -4.28 11.72
N VAL A 100 -16.25 -3.88 11.80
CA VAL A 100 -15.46 -3.56 10.60
C VAL A 100 -15.40 -4.77 9.67
N LEU A 101 -15.07 -5.96 10.19
CA LEU A 101 -14.98 -7.18 9.39
C LEU A 101 -16.33 -7.66 8.83
N LYS A 102 -17.46 -7.28 9.45
CA LYS A 102 -18.81 -7.47 8.90
C LYS A 102 -19.18 -6.47 7.80
N GLY A 103 -18.36 -5.45 7.55
CA GLY A 103 -18.61 -4.39 6.57
C GLY A 103 -19.34 -3.17 7.14
N ASN A 104 -19.52 -3.09 8.46
CA ASN A 104 -20.19 -2.00 9.17
C ASN A 104 -19.22 -0.92 9.68
N GLU A 105 -18.05 -0.76 9.04
CA GLU A 105 -16.98 0.12 9.52
C GLU A 105 -17.41 1.60 9.70
N HIS A 106 -18.35 2.04 8.86
CA HIS A 106 -18.93 3.38 8.86
C HIS A 106 -19.77 3.69 10.10
N ALA A 107 -20.28 2.65 10.79
CA ALA A 107 -21.07 2.80 12.01
C ALA A 107 -20.21 2.93 13.27
N VAL A 108 -18.95 2.47 13.21
CA VAL A 108 -18.08 2.32 14.39
C VAL A 108 -16.92 3.29 14.44
N SER A 109 -16.52 3.87 13.30
CA SER A 109 -15.32 4.70 13.21
C SER A 109 -15.45 5.83 12.20
N ASP A 110 -15.00 7.03 12.59
CA ASP A 110 -14.95 8.19 11.70
C ASP A 110 -13.59 8.23 10.98
N ASN A 111 -13.43 7.39 9.95
CA ASN A 111 -12.14 7.18 9.29
C ASN A 111 -11.66 8.42 8.52
N GLY A 112 -10.40 8.79 8.77
CA GLY A 112 -9.65 9.78 8.01
C GLY A 112 -9.18 9.24 6.65
N LYS A 113 -8.06 9.80 6.15
CA LYS A 113 -7.52 9.44 4.82
C LYS A 113 -7.31 7.94 4.69
N TYR A 114 -6.75 7.31 5.72
CA TYR A 114 -6.60 5.87 5.85
C TYR A 114 -7.16 5.42 7.20
N ASN A 115 -7.77 4.23 7.25
CA ASN A 115 -8.28 3.65 8.50
C ASN A 115 -7.16 2.96 9.30
N LEU A 116 -7.42 2.59 10.56
CA LEU A 116 -6.39 1.98 11.41
C LEU A 116 -5.81 0.69 10.80
N GLY A 117 -6.61 -0.16 10.17
CA GLY A 117 -6.11 -1.38 9.51
C GLY A 117 -5.05 -1.08 8.44
N GLN A 118 -5.28 -0.05 7.62
CA GLN A 118 -4.32 0.42 6.62
C GLN A 118 -3.06 1.03 7.27
N LYS A 119 -3.21 1.79 8.38
CA LYS A 119 -2.07 2.34 9.13
C LYS A 119 -1.24 1.23 9.77
N MET A 120 -1.86 0.23 10.39
CA MET A 120 -1.17 -0.92 10.97
C MET A 120 -0.36 -1.66 9.90
N LEU A 121 -0.97 -1.95 8.75
CA LEU A 121 -0.26 -2.54 7.62
C LEU A 121 0.96 -1.67 7.22
N PHE A 122 0.78 -0.36 7.05
CA PHE A 122 1.88 0.55 6.70
C PHE A 122 3.09 0.42 7.65
N TRP A 123 2.85 0.44 8.96
CA TRP A 123 3.93 0.32 9.95
C TRP A 123 4.52 -1.09 10.03
N THR A 124 3.70 -2.14 9.88
CA THR A 124 4.17 -3.52 9.79
C THR A 124 5.09 -3.71 8.59
N LEU A 125 4.72 -3.16 7.42
CA LEU A 125 5.55 -3.21 6.22
C LEU A 125 6.86 -2.44 6.41
N ILE A 126 6.85 -1.28 7.09
CA ILE A 126 8.09 -0.55 7.42
C ILE A 126 9.02 -1.43 8.24
N LEU A 127 8.54 -1.99 9.36
CA LEU A 127 9.35 -2.84 10.21
C LEU A 127 9.94 -4.02 9.43
N ALA A 128 9.08 -4.75 8.69
CA ALA A 128 9.50 -5.89 7.90
C ALA A 128 10.55 -5.51 6.83
N MET A 129 10.34 -4.42 6.09
CA MET A 129 11.24 -3.99 5.02
C MET A 129 12.63 -3.57 5.54
N PHE A 130 12.69 -2.86 6.67
CA PHE A 130 13.96 -2.51 7.30
C PHE A 130 14.69 -3.76 7.84
N THR A 131 13.96 -4.66 8.51
CA THR A 131 14.56 -5.91 8.99
C THR A 131 15.05 -6.76 7.83
N LEU A 132 14.30 -6.88 6.73
CA LEU A 132 14.70 -7.60 5.52
C LEU A 132 15.96 -7.01 4.89
N LEU A 133 16.06 -5.68 4.77
CA LEU A 133 17.25 -5.03 4.21
C LEU A 133 18.49 -5.32 5.06
N VAL A 134 18.42 -5.06 6.38
CA VAL A 134 19.57 -5.20 7.28
C VAL A 134 20.01 -6.66 7.35
N SER A 135 19.08 -7.57 7.60
CA SER A 135 19.39 -9.01 7.65
C SER A 135 19.85 -9.56 6.30
N GLY A 136 19.27 -9.08 5.19
CA GLY A 136 19.66 -9.47 3.84
C GLY A 136 21.09 -9.06 3.50
N ILE A 137 21.49 -7.84 3.87
CA ILE A 137 22.88 -7.37 3.75
C ILE A 137 23.81 -8.26 4.58
N ILE A 138 23.48 -8.53 5.85
CA ILE A 138 24.30 -9.39 6.73
C ILE A 138 24.50 -10.79 6.12
N MET A 139 23.45 -11.37 5.56
CA MET A 139 23.49 -12.73 4.99
C MET A 139 24.12 -12.80 3.59
N TRP A 140 24.37 -11.66 2.95
CA TRP A 140 24.77 -11.63 1.56
C TRP A 140 26.17 -12.19 1.37
N ARG A 141 26.22 -13.46 0.95
CA ARG A 141 27.45 -14.25 0.89
C ARG A 141 28.56 -13.64 0.06
N GLN A 142 28.22 -13.12 -1.11
CA GLN A 142 29.19 -12.63 -2.08
C GLN A 142 29.97 -11.39 -1.61
N TYR A 143 29.34 -10.52 -0.81
CA TYR A 143 29.89 -9.18 -0.55
C TYR A 143 30.05 -8.83 0.92
N PHE A 144 29.22 -9.36 1.82
CA PHE A 144 29.12 -8.82 3.18
C PHE A 144 29.20 -9.87 4.28
N SER A 145 28.79 -11.12 4.04
CA SER A 145 28.64 -12.12 5.11
C SER A 145 29.92 -12.43 5.89
N HIS A 146 31.09 -12.28 5.26
CA HIS A 146 32.40 -12.55 5.87
C HIS A 146 32.81 -11.53 6.93
N TYR A 147 32.13 -10.37 7.00
CA TYR A 147 32.34 -9.39 8.07
C TYR A 147 31.60 -9.75 9.37
N PHE A 148 30.75 -10.78 9.36
CA PHE A 148 29.90 -11.14 10.48
C PHE A 148 30.22 -12.54 11.01
N SER A 149 30.07 -12.72 12.33
CA SER A 149 30.25 -14.02 12.96
C SER A 149 29.10 -14.98 12.64
N ILE A 150 29.36 -16.29 12.74
CA ILE A 150 28.35 -17.33 12.47
C ILE A 150 27.07 -17.15 13.32
N PRO A 151 27.14 -16.82 14.63
CA PRO A 151 25.92 -16.55 15.41
C PRO A 151 25.09 -15.40 14.84
N VAL A 152 25.72 -14.31 14.41
CA VAL A 152 25.04 -13.14 13.80
C VAL A 152 24.36 -13.55 12.49
N LEU A 153 25.04 -14.33 11.64
CA LEU A 153 24.46 -14.84 10.39
C LEU A 153 23.21 -15.69 10.65
N ARG A 154 23.23 -16.56 11.68
CA ARG A 154 22.07 -17.40 12.03
C ARG A 154 20.86 -16.57 12.50
N ILE A 155 21.11 -15.54 13.32
CA ILE A 155 20.05 -14.62 13.76
C ILE A 155 19.51 -13.84 12.56
N ALA A 156 20.38 -13.38 11.66
CA ALA A 156 19.97 -12.68 10.45
C ALA A 156 19.07 -13.57 9.57
N ILE A 157 19.42 -14.85 9.36
CA ILE A 157 18.59 -15.81 8.61
C ILE A 157 17.19 -15.95 9.23
N LEU A 158 17.13 -16.10 10.56
CA LEU A 158 15.85 -16.22 11.28
C LEU A 158 15.00 -14.95 11.11
N LEU A 159 15.58 -13.78 11.37
CA LEU A 159 14.88 -12.49 11.27
C LEU A 159 14.44 -12.18 9.84
N HIS A 160 15.29 -12.47 8.85
CA HIS A 160 14.96 -12.29 7.43
C HIS A 160 13.75 -13.14 7.05
N SER A 161 13.79 -14.43 7.42
CA SER A 161 12.73 -15.38 7.10
C SER A 161 11.40 -15.02 7.80
N ALA A 162 11.45 -14.67 9.08
CA ALA A 162 10.27 -14.24 9.83
C ALA A 162 9.67 -12.94 9.25
N SER A 163 10.52 -11.99 8.87
CA SER A 163 10.08 -10.72 8.26
C SER A 163 9.53 -10.93 6.85
N ALA A 164 10.09 -11.85 6.07
CA ALA A 164 9.58 -12.22 4.75
C ALA A 164 8.19 -12.85 4.86
N PHE A 165 7.98 -13.75 5.82
CA PHE A 165 6.67 -14.34 6.08
C PHE A 165 5.64 -13.31 6.55
N MET A 166 6.04 -12.39 7.43
CA MET A 166 5.21 -11.27 7.88
C MET A 166 4.81 -10.35 6.72
N LEU A 167 5.79 -9.98 5.87
CA LEU A 167 5.57 -9.18 4.67
C LEU A 167 4.59 -9.88 3.72
N PHE A 168 4.85 -11.15 3.39
CA PHE A 168 4.01 -11.94 2.50
C PHE A 168 2.56 -11.99 2.99
N THR A 169 2.35 -12.35 4.25
CA THR A 169 1.02 -12.44 4.86
C THR A 169 0.32 -11.08 4.89
N GLY A 170 1.04 -10.01 5.24
CA GLY A 170 0.51 -8.65 5.22
C GLY A 170 0.06 -8.21 3.82
N ILE A 171 0.83 -8.54 2.78
CA ILE A 171 0.46 -8.26 1.38
C ILE A 171 -0.74 -9.10 0.93
N MET A 172 -0.85 -10.36 1.35
CA MET A 172 -2.04 -11.17 1.05
C MET A 172 -3.31 -10.55 1.64
N VAL A 173 -3.27 -10.13 2.91
CA VAL A 173 -4.38 -9.41 3.56
C VAL A 173 -4.66 -8.08 2.84
N HIS A 174 -3.62 -7.32 2.47
CA HIS A 174 -3.75 -6.08 1.72
C HIS A 174 -4.50 -6.26 0.41
N ILE A 175 -4.10 -7.25 -0.39
CA ILE A 175 -4.72 -7.58 -1.68
C ILE A 175 -6.18 -8.00 -1.45
N TYR A 176 -6.44 -8.89 -0.48
CA TYR A 176 -7.80 -9.31 -0.14
C TYR A 176 -8.70 -8.12 0.22
N MET A 177 -8.23 -7.22 1.09
CA MET A 177 -8.98 -6.03 1.49
C MET A 177 -9.24 -5.08 0.32
N ALA A 178 -8.28 -4.94 -0.60
CA ALA A 178 -8.46 -4.15 -1.82
C ALA A 178 -9.55 -4.74 -2.76
N PHE A 179 -9.66 -6.07 -2.83
CA PHE A 179 -10.72 -6.76 -3.57
C PHE A 179 -12.08 -6.72 -2.86
N TRP A 180 -12.09 -6.78 -1.53
CA TRP A 180 -13.29 -6.78 -0.70
C TRP A 180 -13.96 -5.40 -0.68
N VAL A 181 -13.18 -4.33 -0.46
CA VAL A 181 -13.66 -2.94 -0.49
C VAL A 181 -13.77 -2.46 -1.93
N LYS A 182 -14.92 -2.72 -2.56
CA LYS A 182 -15.18 -2.43 -3.98
C LYS A 182 -14.90 -0.96 -4.33
N GLY A 183 -14.18 -0.75 -5.44
CA GLY A 183 -13.74 0.56 -5.90
C GLY A 183 -12.30 0.92 -5.50
N SER A 184 -11.69 0.22 -4.54
CA SER A 184 -10.32 0.49 -4.09
C SER A 184 -9.27 0.20 -5.17
N ILE A 185 -9.38 -0.94 -5.88
CA ILE A 185 -8.50 -1.29 -7.00
C ILE A 185 -8.57 -0.23 -8.10
N ARG A 186 -9.78 0.23 -8.45
CA ARG A 186 -9.94 1.34 -9.41
C ARG A 186 -9.27 2.63 -8.90
N GLY A 187 -9.32 2.88 -7.59
CA GLY A 187 -8.61 3.98 -6.96
C GLY A 187 -7.10 3.96 -7.26
N ILE A 188 -6.43 2.81 -7.13
CA ILE A 188 -4.98 2.71 -7.36
C ILE A 188 -4.59 2.53 -8.83
N VAL A 189 -5.47 1.96 -9.66
CA VAL A 189 -5.24 1.83 -11.11
C VAL A 189 -5.51 3.16 -11.82
N GLU A 190 -6.71 3.72 -11.66
CA GLU A 190 -7.19 4.89 -12.43
C GLU A 190 -7.03 6.23 -11.70
N GLY A 191 -6.80 6.19 -10.38
CA GLY A 191 -6.53 7.37 -9.55
C GLY A 191 -7.75 7.98 -8.86
N TRP A 192 -8.96 7.48 -9.11
CA TRP A 192 -10.20 8.10 -8.65
C TRP A 192 -11.17 7.12 -7.99
N VAL A 193 -12.02 7.66 -7.11
CA VAL A 193 -13.11 6.96 -6.41
C VAL A 193 -14.39 7.79 -6.51
N THR A 194 -15.55 7.22 -6.16
CA THR A 194 -16.82 7.98 -6.12
C THR A 194 -16.99 8.69 -4.78
N VAL A 195 -17.76 9.77 -4.76
CA VAL A 195 -18.18 10.45 -3.52
C VAL A 195 -18.87 9.47 -2.57
N ARG A 196 -19.71 8.57 -3.09
CA ARG A 196 -20.35 7.49 -2.32
C ARG A 196 -19.34 6.62 -1.57
N TRP A 197 -18.28 6.21 -2.26
CA TRP A 197 -17.21 5.39 -1.68
C TRP A 197 -16.49 6.15 -0.56
N ALA A 198 -16.17 7.43 -0.80
CA ALA A 198 -15.50 8.27 0.18
C ALA A 198 -16.37 8.47 1.44
N LYS A 199 -17.66 8.80 1.27
CA LYS A 199 -18.60 8.94 2.39
C LYS A 199 -18.74 7.66 3.21
N LYS A 200 -18.75 6.49 2.56
CA LYS A 200 -18.91 5.19 3.24
C LYS A 200 -17.64 4.74 3.96
N HIS A 201 -16.50 4.74 3.28
CA HIS A 201 -15.27 4.11 3.80
C HIS A 201 -14.34 5.09 4.52
N HIS A 202 -14.42 6.38 4.16
CA HIS A 202 -13.53 7.43 4.66
C HIS A 202 -14.31 8.74 4.93
N PRO A 203 -15.31 8.71 5.83
CA PRO A 203 -16.24 9.82 6.03
C PRO A 203 -15.54 11.11 6.48
N ARG A 204 -14.56 11.03 7.39
CA ARG A 204 -13.83 12.20 7.87
C ARG A 204 -12.97 12.82 6.78
N TRP A 205 -12.26 11.99 6.02
CA TRP A 205 -11.50 12.45 4.85
C TRP A 205 -12.38 13.19 3.84
N TYR A 206 -13.58 12.64 3.57
CA TYR A 206 -14.50 13.30 2.65
C TYR A 206 -14.93 14.68 3.17
N ARG A 207 -15.32 14.79 4.44
CA ARG A 207 -15.80 16.06 5.02
C ARG A 207 -14.71 17.11 5.14
N GLU A 208 -13.49 16.71 5.52
CA GLU A 208 -12.41 17.65 5.85
C GLU A 208 -11.56 18.06 4.64
N GLU A 209 -11.25 17.13 3.73
CA GLU A 209 -10.37 17.42 2.60
C GLU A 209 -11.12 17.58 1.27
N ILE A 210 -12.13 16.75 1.03
CA ILE A 210 -12.74 16.65 -0.30
C ILE A 210 -13.89 17.62 -0.48
N LEU A 211 -14.83 17.67 0.44
CA LEU A 211 -16.00 18.52 0.34
C LEU A 211 -15.64 20.00 0.13
N PRO A 212 -14.71 20.61 0.89
CA PRO A 212 -14.31 22.00 0.68
C PRO A 212 -13.70 22.24 -0.71
N GLU A 213 -12.94 21.28 -1.24
CA GLU A 213 -12.35 21.41 -2.56
C GLU A 213 -13.37 21.22 -3.69
N LEU A 214 -14.37 20.33 -3.51
CA LEU A 214 -15.47 20.18 -4.47
C LEU A 214 -16.33 21.46 -4.53
N GLU A 215 -16.56 22.11 -3.39
CA GLU A 215 -17.27 23.39 -3.32
C GLU A 215 -16.50 24.51 -4.04
N LYS A 216 -15.19 24.62 -3.81
CA LYS A 216 -14.32 25.57 -4.54
C LYS A 216 -14.34 25.33 -6.04
N ASP A 217 -14.23 24.09 -6.49
CA ASP A 217 -14.25 23.75 -7.91
C ASP A 217 -15.63 23.98 -8.55
N ARG A 218 -16.72 23.80 -7.79
CA ARG A 218 -18.07 24.18 -8.21
C ARG A 218 -18.17 25.69 -8.44
N GLU A 219 -17.64 26.50 -7.52
CA GLU A 219 -17.63 27.96 -7.66
C GLU A 219 -16.79 28.42 -8.87
N ARG A 220 -15.61 27.83 -9.07
CA ARG A 220 -14.77 28.09 -10.26
C ARG A 220 -15.54 27.83 -11.54
N LYS A 221 -16.26 26.70 -11.61
CA LYS A 221 -17.07 26.35 -12.78
C LYS A 221 -18.21 27.36 -13.01
N ILE A 222 -18.86 27.85 -11.95
CA ILE A 222 -19.87 28.91 -12.04
C ILE A 222 -19.27 30.21 -12.60
N ARG A 223 -18.02 30.52 -12.24
CA ARG A 223 -17.26 31.67 -12.78
C ARG A 223 -16.67 31.44 -14.18
N GLY A 224 -16.88 30.28 -14.80
CA GLY A 224 -16.31 29.94 -16.11
C GLY A 224 -14.82 29.54 -16.09
N GLU A 225 -14.24 29.34 -14.90
CA GLU A 225 -12.84 28.91 -14.72
C GLU A 225 -12.71 27.37 -14.79
N LYS A 226 -11.51 26.88 -15.16
CA LYS A 226 -11.22 25.43 -15.14
C LYS A 226 -11.06 24.93 -13.69
N PRO A 227 -11.69 23.80 -13.30
CA PRO A 227 -11.51 23.19 -11.99
C PRO A 227 -10.09 22.60 -11.81
N LYS A 228 -9.60 22.47 -10.58
CA LYS A 228 -8.20 22.07 -10.27
C LYS A 228 -7.92 20.56 -10.34
N ALA A 229 -8.67 19.82 -11.16
CA ALA A 229 -8.48 18.38 -11.38
C ALA A 229 -8.75 17.48 -10.17
N LEU A 230 -9.70 17.83 -9.29
CA LEU A 230 -10.35 16.85 -8.41
C LEU A 230 -11.47 16.08 -9.12
N PHE A 231 -12.05 16.68 -10.15
CA PHE A 231 -13.05 16.08 -11.03
C PHE A 231 -12.37 15.45 -12.24
N LYS A 232 -12.27 14.11 -12.28
CA LYS A 232 -12.38 13.44 -13.58
C LYS A 232 -13.86 13.43 -13.90
N GLY A 233 -14.36 14.49 -14.54
CA GLY A 233 -15.67 14.44 -15.15
C GLY A 233 -15.79 13.15 -15.96
N ILE A 234 -17.00 12.58 -16.02
CA ILE A 234 -17.33 11.67 -17.10
C ILE A 234 -17.01 12.49 -18.35
N ALA A 235 -15.91 12.15 -19.03
CA ALA A 235 -15.72 12.65 -20.38
C ALA A 235 -16.92 12.10 -21.15
N ASP A 236 -17.61 13.00 -21.83
CA ASP A 236 -18.77 12.75 -22.66
C ASP A 236 -18.60 11.49 -23.54
#